data_AF-A0A221R8A3-F1
#
_entry.id   AF-A0A221R8A3-F1
#
_cell.length_a   1.000
_cell.length_b   1.000
_cell.length_c   1.000
_cell.angle_alpha   90.00
_cell.angle_beta   90.00
_cell.angle_gamma   90.00
#
_symmetry.space_group_name_H-M   'P 1'
#
loop_
_entity.id
_entity.type
_entity.pdbx_description
1 polymer ?
#
loop_
_entity_poly.entity_id
_entity_poly.type
_entity_poly.pdbx_seq_one_letter_code
_entity_poly.pdbx_strand_id
1 'polypeptide(L)'
;MTQRSTLPAACALLAMALALAGCSGTGAPPGASPATGSGGGTAGSTTPSDSTGAGSPIAAPTPSDPLGVPSSAQSIIAQDALVSQTCTADAAGAWSFSGTVRNDSQERRTYTVAIAVTDGPRVAGHSLQTVTVSPGGTAEVRAEAFAVTNGQGASGPAQLRCDAVVSQEVAK
;
A
#
# COMPACT_ATOMS: atom_id res chain seq x y z
N MET A 1 39.32 36.15 18.95
CA MET A 1 38.48 37.15 19.62
C MET A 1 37.16 37.21 18.89
N THR A 2 36.10 36.81 19.60
CA THR A 2 34.75 36.55 19.11
C THR A 2 33.97 37.86 19.05
N GLN A 3 33.48 38.26 17.87
CA GLN A 3 32.55 39.38 17.76
C GLN A 3 31.14 38.84 17.46
N ARG A 4 30.32 38.83 18.52
CA ARG A 4 28.86 38.76 18.47
C ARG A 4 28.30 40.14 18.10
N SER A 5 27.04 40.13 17.62
CA SER A 5 26.07 41.23 17.45
C SER A 5 25.64 41.35 15.99
N THR A 6 24.36 41.46 15.60
CA THR A 6 23.06 41.65 16.28
C THR A 6 21.98 41.52 15.20
N LEU A 7 20.83 40.92 15.51
CA LEU A 7 19.59 41.02 14.71
C LEU A 7 19.00 42.44 14.80
N PRO A 8 18.24 42.87 13.77
CA PRO A 8 16.86 43.31 13.96
C PRO A 8 15.94 42.65 12.89
N ALA A 9 14.77 42.06 13.20
CA ALA A 9 13.54 42.65 13.75
C ALA A 9 12.90 43.73 12.85
N ALA A 10 12.04 43.31 11.91
CA ALA A 10 10.83 44.01 11.43
C ALA A 10 10.10 43.08 10.44
N CYS A 11 8.95 42.48 10.77
CA CYS A 11 7.62 43.10 10.79
C CYS A 11 7.15 43.56 9.40
N ALA A 12 6.41 42.69 8.69
CA ALA A 12 5.44 43.11 7.68
C ALA A 12 4.31 42.07 7.60
N LEU A 13 3.18 42.46 8.23
CA LEU A 13 1.84 41.94 8.00
C LEU A 13 1.40 42.18 6.53
N LEU A 14 0.60 41.26 5.97
CA LEU A 14 -0.61 41.50 5.13
C LEU A 14 -1.09 40.10 4.64
N ALA A 15 -2.25 39.55 5.03
CA ALA A 15 -3.65 39.92 4.80
C ALA A 15 -4.31 39.06 3.70
N MET A 16 -5.35 38.32 4.12
CA MET A 16 -6.61 37.97 3.44
C MET A 16 -6.64 37.75 1.92
N ALA A 17 -7.10 36.56 1.52
CA ALA A 17 -8.26 36.42 0.62
C ALA A 17 -8.88 35.02 0.74
N LEU A 18 -10.00 34.93 1.45
CA LEU A 18 -10.96 33.82 1.36
C LEU A 18 -11.75 33.98 0.05
N ALA A 19 -11.66 33.02 -0.86
CA ALA A 19 -12.60 32.90 -1.97
C ALA A 19 -13.51 31.70 -1.72
N LEU A 20 -14.76 31.98 -1.35
CA LEU A 20 -15.87 31.03 -1.44
C LEU A 20 -16.35 30.97 -2.90
N ALA A 21 -16.34 29.78 -3.51
CA ALA A 21 -17.16 29.48 -4.67
C ALA A 21 -17.29 27.96 -4.85
N GLY A 22 -18.53 27.47 -5.05
CA GLY A 22 -18.75 26.26 -5.85
C GLY A 22 -19.29 25.02 -5.15
N CYS A 23 -20.44 25.13 -4.48
CA CYS A 23 -21.37 24.01 -4.27
C CYS A 23 -22.12 23.74 -5.57
N SER A 24 -22.08 22.51 -6.12
CA SER A 24 -23.12 21.84 -6.92
C SER A 24 -22.59 20.52 -7.49
N GLY A 25 -23.19 19.37 -7.13
CA GLY A 25 -22.79 18.10 -7.72
C GLY A 25 -23.46 16.86 -7.12
N THR A 26 -24.79 16.85 -7.04
CA THR A 26 -25.60 15.69 -6.68
C THR A 26 -25.53 14.63 -7.79
N GLY A 27 -24.98 13.45 -7.51
CA GLY A 27 -25.00 12.30 -8.41
C GLY A 27 -24.92 10.99 -7.62
N ALA A 28 -26.08 10.42 -7.30
CA ALA A 28 -26.19 9.13 -6.62
C ALA A 28 -25.90 7.95 -7.57
N PRO A 29 -25.29 6.86 -7.08
CA PRO A 29 -24.96 5.68 -7.87
C PRO A 29 -26.17 4.78 -8.20
N PRO A 30 -26.04 3.93 -9.24
CA PRO A 30 -27.11 3.08 -9.74
C PRO A 30 -27.35 1.80 -8.92
N GLY A 31 -28.62 1.38 -8.89
CA GLY A 31 -29.02 -0.02 -9.06
C GLY A 31 -28.67 -1.01 -7.95
N ALA A 32 -29.54 -1.11 -6.95
CA ALA A 32 -29.57 -2.23 -6.04
C ALA A 32 -30.19 -3.47 -6.71
N SER A 33 -29.46 -4.60 -6.66
CA SER A 33 -29.95 -5.98 -6.53
C SER A 33 -28.73 -6.90 -6.40
N PRO A 34 -28.71 -7.86 -5.45
CA PRO A 34 -29.41 -9.12 -5.72
C PRO A 34 -30.14 -9.78 -4.53
N ALA A 35 -31.21 -10.45 -4.92
CA ALA A 35 -31.78 -11.72 -4.46
C ALA A 35 -31.47 -12.24 -3.04
N THR A 36 -32.53 -12.23 -2.25
CA THR A 36 -32.83 -13.07 -1.09
C THR A 36 -32.71 -14.56 -1.44
N GLY A 37 -31.74 -15.26 -0.85
CA GLY A 37 -31.64 -16.72 -0.84
C GLY A 37 -31.78 -17.25 0.59
N SER A 38 -33.01 -17.59 0.97
CA SER A 38 -33.36 -18.19 2.26
C SER A 38 -33.14 -19.70 2.21
N GLY A 39 -32.49 -20.28 3.22
CA GLY A 39 -32.21 -21.71 3.28
C GLY A 39 -31.64 -22.15 4.64
N GLY A 40 -32.34 -21.85 5.72
CA GLY A 40 -32.12 -22.47 7.04
C GLY A 40 -33.11 -23.62 7.24
N GLY A 41 -32.62 -24.80 7.60
CA GLY A 41 -33.45 -25.97 7.87
C GLY A 41 -32.66 -27.12 8.47
N THR A 42 -32.67 -27.18 9.80
CA THR A 42 -31.94 -28.08 10.70
C THR A 42 -32.55 -29.48 10.79
N ALA A 43 -31.69 -30.43 11.21
CA ALA A 43 -31.97 -31.69 11.90
C ALA A 43 -32.16 -32.96 11.04
N GLY A 44 -31.21 -33.89 11.24
CA GLY A 44 -31.28 -35.29 10.85
C GLY A 44 -30.31 -36.10 11.69
N SER A 45 -30.65 -36.29 12.97
CA SER A 45 -29.98 -37.23 13.86
C SER A 45 -30.39 -38.65 13.47
N THR A 46 -29.46 -39.41 12.89
CA THR A 46 -29.57 -40.87 12.83
C THR A 46 -28.22 -41.47 13.22
N THR A 47 -28.16 -42.00 14.44
CA THR A 47 -27.14 -42.93 14.89
C THR A 47 -27.21 -44.22 14.06
N PRO A 48 -26.07 -44.80 13.65
CA PRO A 48 -25.99 -46.23 13.45
C PRO A 48 -25.03 -46.85 14.47
N SER A 49 -25.56 -47.78 15.27
CA SER A 49 -24.77 -48.71 16.07
C SER A 49 -24.19 -49.82 15.20
N ASP A 50 -22.98 -50.24 15.58
CA ASP A 50 -22.31 -51.53 15.38
C ASP A 50 -22.30 -52.19 14.00
N SER A 51 -21.10 -52.45 13.48
CA SER A 51 -20.67 -53.82 13.13
C SER A 51 -19.17 -53.88 12.85
N THR A 52 -18.52 -54.74 13.63
CA THR A 52 -17.17 -55.29 13.49
C THR A 52 -16.83 -55.67 12.05
N GLY A 53 -15.77 -55.05 11.51
CA GLY A 53 -15.20 -55.41 10.22
C GLY A 53 -13.71 -55.12 10.19
N ALA A 54 -12.90 -56.16 10.38
CA ALA A 54 -11.47 -56.11 10.14
C ALA A 54 -11.21 -55.82 8.65
N GLY A 55 -10.59 -54.69 8.36
CA GLY A 55 -10.18 -54.29 7.01
C GLY A 55 -8.96 -53.38 7.10
N SER A 56 -7.95 -53.70 6.30
CA SER A 56 -6.61 -53.11 6.20
C SER A 56 -6.51 -51.59 6.40
N PRO A 57 -5.37 -51.04 6.88
CA PRO A 57 -5.18 -49.60 6.94
C PRO A 57 -5.25 -49.02 5.51
N ILE A 58 -6.31 -48.27 5.22
CA ILE A 58 -6.39 -47.41 4.05
C ILE A 58 -5.30 -46.36 4.25
N ALA A 59 -4.26 -46.42 3.41
CA ALA A 59 -3.25 -45.37 3.35
C ALA A 59 -3.96 -44.03 3.13
N ALA A 60 -3.68 -43.05 4.00
CA ALA A 60 -4.18 -41.69 3.82
C ALA A 60 -3.77 -41.20 2.42
N PRO A 61 -4.64 -40.47 1.69
CA PRO A 61 -4.24 -39.85 0.45
C PRO A 61 -3.07 -38.90 0.75
N THR A 62 -1.91 -39.19 0.15
CA THR A 62 -0.76 -38.30 0.16
C THR A 62 -1.25 -36.93 -0.31
N PRO A 63 -0.94 -35.82 0.40
CA PRO A 63 -1.28 -34.49 -0.08
C PRO A 63 -0.71 -34.33 -1.49
N SER A 64 -1.57 -34.11 -2.48
CA SER A 64 -1.14 -33.71 -3.82
C SER A 64 -0.29 -32.45 -3.66
N ASP A 65 0.97 -32.57 -4.04
CA ASP A 65 1.92 -31.46 -4.14
C ASP A 65 1.24 -30.32 -4.91
N PRO A 66 1.03 -29.13 -4.32
CA PRO A 66 0.39 -28.05 -5.01
C PRO A 66 1.32 -27.62 -6.14
N LEU A 67 0.97 -27.99 -7.38
CA LEU A 67 1.46 -27.48 -8.65
C LEU A 67 2.65 -26.53 -8.48
N GLY A 68 3.87 -27.09 -8.55
CA GLY A 68 5.12 -26.39 -8.28
C GLY A 68 5.12 -25.00 -8.89
N VAL A 69 4.97 -24.00 -8.03
CA VAL A 69 5.16 -22.60 -8.39
C VAL A 69 6.61 -22.49 -8.84
N PRO A 70 6.91 -22.05 -10.08
CA PRO A 70 8.29 -21.87 -10.49
C PRO A 70 8.94 -20.81 -9.59
N SER A 71 9.67 -21.28 -8.59
CA SER A 71 10.45 -20.47 -7.65
C SER A 71 11.80 -20.14 -8.29
N SER A 72 11.78 -19.30 -9.32
CA SER A 72 13.00 -18.84 -9.99
C SER A 72 13.29 -17.35 -9.80
N ALA A 73 12.34 -16.58 -9.26
CA ALA A 73 12.56 -15.18 -8.90
C ALA A 73 12.68 -15.06 -7.38
N GLN A 74 13.83 -14.62 -6.90
CA GLN A 74 13.98 -14.16 -5.52
C GLN A 74 13.71 -12.65 -5.50
N SER A 75 12.99 -12.17 -4.48
CA SER A 75 12.86 -10.74 -4.22
C SER A 75 13.85 -10.34 -3.15
N ILE A 76 14.68 -9.34 -3.44
CA ILE A 76 15.62 -8.75 -2.47
C ILE A 76 15.21 -7.30 -2.18
N ILE A 77 15.41 -6.85 -0.93
CA ILE A 77 15.21 -5.44 -0.59
C ILE A 77 16.31 -4.62 -1.26
N ALA A 78 15.91 -3.61 -2.03
CA ALA A 78 16.79 -2.81 -2.87
C ALA A 78 16.64 -1.30 -2.55
N GLN A 79 16.62 -0.95 -1.25
CA GLN A 79 16.22 0.39 -0.78
C GLN A 79 16.97 1.54 -1.47
N ASP A 80 18.27 1.36 -1.72
CA ASP A 80 19.14 2.36 -2.36
C ASP A 80 18.77 2.65 -3.84
N ALA A 81 17.97 1.78 -4.47
CA ALA A 81 17.50 1.96 -5.84
C ALA A 81 16.43 3.06 -5.95
N LEU A 82 15.72 3.38 -4.86
CA LEU A 82 14.65 4.38 -4.86
C LEU A 82 15.17 5.72 -4.34
N VAL A 83 15.30 6.70 -5.23
CA VAL A 83 15.84 8.03 -4.95
C VAL A 83 14.81 9.14 -5.18
N SER A 84 15.13 10.35 -4.73
CA SER A 84 14.31 11.57 -4.94
C SER A 84 12.86 11.41 -4.45
N GLN A 85 12.68 10.73 -3.31
CA GLN A 85 11.36 10.40 -2.78
C GLN A 85 10.68 11.64 -2.18
N THR A 86 9.40 11.82 -2.52
CA THR A 86 8.52 12.79 -1.89
C THR A 86 7.22 12.10 -1.53
N CYS A 87 6.78 12.26 -0.29
CA CYS A 87 5.48 11.80 0.15
C CYS A 87 4.81 12.89 0.98
N THR A 88 3.67 13.40 0.51
CA THR A 88 3.05 14.59 1.08
C THR A 88 1.55 14.47 1.07
N ALA A 89 0.91 15.00 2.11
CA ALA A 89 -0.52 15.23 2.14
C ALA A 89 -0.86 16.62 1.57
N ASP A 90 -1.98 16.73 0.85
CA ASP A 90 -2.59 18.02 0.54
C ASP A 90 -3.38 18.57 1.74
N ALA A 91 -4.01 19.73 1.57
CA ALA A 91 -4.81 20.37 2.62
C ALA A 91 -6.06 19.56 3.02
N ALA A 92 -6.56 18.67 2.15
CA ALA A 92 -7.64 17.73 2.45
C ALA A 92 -7.14 16.48 3.19
N GLY A 93 -5.82 16.31 3.32
CA GLY A 93 -5.19 15.14 3.90
C GLY A 93 -5.08 13.95 2.94
N ALA A 94 -5.21 14.18 1.63
CA ALA A 94 -4.94 13.19 0.59
C ALA A 94 -3.44 13.10 0.34
N TRP A 95 -2.88 11.90 0.43
CA TRP A 95 -1.45 11.64 0.31
C TRP A 95 -1.09 11.22 -1.11
N SER A 96 -0.06 11.85 -1.66
CA SER A 96 0.58 11.44 -2.91
C SER A 96 2.04 11.09 -2.66
N PHE A 97 2.56 10.15 -3.46
CA PHE A 97 3.96 9.75 -3.46
C PHE A 97 4.56 9.94 -4.87
N SER A 98 5.79 10.42 -4.92
CA SER A 98 6.63 10.37 -6.11
C SER A 98 8.06 9.95 -5.78
N GLY A 99 8.72 9.32 -6.72
CA GLY A 99 10.12 8.93 -6.60
C GLY A 99 10.69 8.45 -7.94
N THR A 100 11.99 8.14 -7.94
CA THR A 100 12.69 7.61 -9.11
C THR A 100 13.40 6.33 -8.73
N VAL A 101 13.14 5.26 -9.47
CA VAL A 101 13.86 3.99 -9.36
C VAL A 101 15.05 4.03 -10.32
N ARG A 102 16.25 3.74 -9.82
CA ARG A 102 17.49 3.62 -10.60
C ARG A 102 17.94 2.17 -10.68
N ASN A 103 18.35 1.75 -11.86
CA ASN A 103 18.96 0.44 -12.08
C ASN A 103 20.44 0.59 -12.43
N ASP A 104 21.31 0.45 -11.44
CA ASP A 104 22.77 0.52 -11.64
C ASP A 104 23.37 -0.78 -12.20
N SER A 105 22.57 -1.82 -12.42
CA SER A 105 23.05 -3.08 -12.97
C SER A 105 23.16 -3.06 -14.50
N GLN A 106 23.91 -4.03 -15.04
CA GLN A 106 24.03 -4.26 -16.49
C GLN A 106 22.87 -5.09 -17.07
N GLU A 107 21.92 -5.51 -16.23
CA GLU A 107 20.76 -6.31 -16.62
C GLU A 107 19.48 -5.50 -16.49
N ARG A 108 18.46 -5.87 -17.25
CA ARG A 108 17.11 -5.35 -17.03
C ARG A 108 16.60 -5.88 -15.69
N ARG A 109 16.02 -5.00 -14.87
CA ARG A 109 15.51 -5.35 -13.54
C ARG A 109 14.07 -4.88 -13.38
N THR A 110 13.27 -5.68 -12.69
CA THR A 110 11.92 -5.30 -12.25
C THR A 110 11.98 -4.95 -10.77
N TYR A 111 11.39 -3.83 -10.42
CA TYR A 111 11.30 -3.33 -9.05
C TYR A 111 9.84 -3.19 -8.66
N THR A 112 9.53 -3.45 -7.40
CA THR A 112 8.23 -3.13 -6.80
C THR A 112 8.45 -2.17 -5.65
N VAL A 113 7.78 -1.03 -5.69
CA VAL A 113 7.79 -0.01 -4.63
C VAL A 113 6.49 -0.12 -3.86
N ALA A 114 6.57 -0.56 -2.61
CA ALA A 114 5.48 -0.59 -1.66
C ALA A 114 5.49 0.70 -0.84
N ILE A 115 4.38 1.42 -0.86
CA ILE A 115 4.22 2.73 -0.22
C ILE A 115 3.11 2.58 0.81
N ALA A 116 3.31 3.07 2.03
CA ALA A 116 2.29 3.05 3.07
C ALA A 116 2.27 4.38 3.84
N VAL A 117 1.06 4.83 4.16
CA VAL A 117 0.84 5.87 5.18
C VAL A 117 0.35 5.18 6.44
N THR A 118 0.99 5.46 7.58
CA THR A 118 0.63 4.89 8.88
C THR A 118 0.24 5.96 9.89
N ASP A 119 -0.76 5.65 10.71
CA ASP A 119 -1.17 6.38 11.90
C ASP A 119 -0.95 5.49 13.13
N GLY A 120 0.21 5.64 13.76
CA GLY A 120 0.66 4.71 14.79
C GLY A 120 0.69 3.26 14.28
N PRO A 121 -0.04 2.31 14.89
CA PRO A 121 -0.06 0.91 14.45
C PRO A 121 -1.00 0.64 13.25
N ARG A 122 -1.74 1.65 12.78
CA ARG A 122 -2.74 1.48 11.72
C ARG A 122 -2.18 1.93 10.37
N VAL A 123 -2.44 1.16 9.31
CA VAL A 123 -2.20 1.60 7.93
C VAL A 123 -3.40 2.43 7.48
N ALA A 124 -3.17 3.72 7.20
CA ALA A 124 -4.19 4.65 6.71
C ALA A 124 -4.43 4.49 5.19
N GLY A 125 -3.42 4.02 4.46
CA GLY A 125 -3.52 3.66 3.05
C GLY A 125 -2.19 3.16 2.50
N HIS A 126 -2.22 2.50 1.35
CA HIS A 126 -1.03 1.93 0.73
C HIS A 126 -1.17 1.89 -0.80
N SER A 127 -0.03 1.79 -1.49
CA SER A 127 0.06 1.61 -2.93
C SER A 127 1.24 0.71 -3.28
N LEU A 128 1.14 0.01 -4.42
CA LEU A 128 2.22 -0.80 -4.99
C LEU A 128 2.47 -0.34 -6.42
N GLN A 129 3.70 0.01 -6.74
CA GLN A 129 4.12 0.42 -8.08
C GLN A 129 5.19 -0.54 -8.60
N THR A 130 4.90 -1.26 -9.67
CA THR A 130 5.86 -2.16 -10.31
C THR A 130 6.39 -1.53 -11.59
N VAL A 131 7.71 -1.51 -11.73
CA VAL A 131 8.39 -0.91 -12.89
C VAL A 131 9.57 -1.75 -13.33
N THR A 132 9.72 -1.91 -14.64
CA THR A 132 10.88 -2.56 -15.24
C THR A 132 11.81 -1.51 -15.83
N VAL A 133 13.06 -1.52 -15.40
CA VAL A 133 14.07 -0.50 -15.74
C VAL A 133 15.19 -1.16 -16.53
N SER A 134 15.53 -0.57 -17.68
CA SER A 134 16.66 -1.00 -18.51
C SER A 134 18.00 -0.90 -17.76
N PRO A 135 19.05 -1.61 -18.22
CA PRO A 135 20.40 -1.47 -17.66
C PRO A 135 20.85 -0.01 -17.61
N GLY A 136 21.41 0.43 -16.47
CA GLY A 136 21.86 1.82 -16.26
C GLY A 136 20.75 2.88 -16.30
N GLY A 137 19.47 2.47 -16.40
CA GLY A 137 18.35 3.36 -16.59
C GLY A 137 17.70 3.85 -15.30
N THR A 138 16.71 4.72 -15.45
CA THR A 138 15.82 5.17 -14.39
C THR A 138 14.36 5.11 -14.83
N ALA A 139 13.44 5.02 -13.87
CA ALA A 139 12.02 5.20 -14.13
C ALA A 139 11.34 5.95 -12.99
N GLU A 140 10.35 6.79 -13.33
CA GLU A 140 9.52 7.45 -12.33
C GLU A 140 8.46 6.49 -11.78
N VAL A 141 8.19 6.63 -10.49
CA VAL A 141 7.06 5.99 -9.81
C VAL A 141 6.20 7.07 -9.17
N ARG A 142 4.88 6.97 -9.35
CA ARG A 142 3.91 7.93 -8.84
C ARG A 142 2.69 7.19 -8.32
N ALA A 143 2.20 7.61 -7.16
CA ALA A 143 0.93 7.15 -6.61
C ALA A 143 0.18 8.40 -6.13
N GLU A 144 -0.86 8.79 -6.87
CA GLU A 144 -1.62 9.99 -6.57
C GLU A 144 -2.78 9.67 -5.62
N ALA A 145 -2.99 10.52 -4.62
CA ALA A 145 -4.11 10.44 -3.67
C ALA A 145 -4.37 9.02 -3.12
N PHE A 146 -3.30 8.26 -2.86
CA PHE A 146 -3.38 6.83 -2.54
C PHE A 146 -3.85 6.55 -1.09
N ALA A 147 -3.90 7.57 -0.24
CA ALA A 147 -4.44 7.50 1.11
C ALA A 147 -5.13 8.82 1.48
N VAL A 148 -6.13 8.78 2.36
CA VAL A 148 -6.81 9.98 2.88
C VAL A 148 -6.85 9.92 4.40
N THR A 149 -6.43 10.99 5.05
CA THR A 149 -6.28 11.09 6.52
C THR A 149 -7.11 12.23 7.12
N ASN A 150 -8.12 12.73 6.40
CA ASN A 150 -9.09 13.75 6.88
C ASN A 150 -8.43 14.97 7.54
N GLY A 151 -7.42 15.55 6.90
CA GLY A 151 -6.69 16.73 7.39
C GLY A 151 -5.72 16.48 8.56
N GLN A 152 -5.59 15.24 9.05
CA GLN A 152 -4.67 14.90 10.15
C GLN A 152 -3.19 14.97 9.72
N GLY A 153 -2.91 14.93 8.41
CA GLY A 153 -1.56 14.98 7.81
C GLY A 153 -0.82 16.30 7.93
N ALA A 154 -1.51 17.40 8.24
CA ALA A 154 -0.92 18.73 8.20
C ALA A 154 -0.43 19.25 9.57
N SER A 155 -1.08 18.91 10.70
CA SER A 155 -0.91 19.71 11.93
C SER A 155 -1.25 19.02 13.29
N GLY A 156 -1.30 17.68 13.41
CA GLY A 156 -1.73 16.99 14.66
C GLY A 156 -0.61 16.25 15.43
N PRO A 157 -0.81 15.89 16.72
CA PRO A 157 0.17 15.13 17.52
C PRO A 157 0.27 13.64 17.13
N ALA A 158 -0.64 13.15 16.28
CA ALA A 158 -0.49 11.87 15.61
C ALA A 158 0.54 12.03 14.47
N GLN A 159 1.72 11.46 14.64
CA GLN A 159 2.75 11.48 13.61
C GLN A 159 2.35 10.51 12.49
N LEU A 160 1.58 11.01 11.54
CA LEU A 160 1.41 10.30 10.27
C LEU A 160 2.80 10.11 9.64
N ARG A 161 3.11 8.86 9.28
CA ARG A 161 4.35 8.50 8.60
C ARG A 161 4.02 8.01 7.21
N CYS A 162 4.84 8.40 6.25
CA CYS A 162 4.81 7.81 4.93
C CYS A 162 6.16 7.13 4.68
N ASP A 163 6.11 5.82 4.47
CA ASP A 163 7.27 4.98 4.29
C ASP A 163 7.15 4.26 2.94
N ALA A 164 8.28 4.13 2.24
CA ALA A 164 8.38 3.38 1.01
C ALA A 164 9.48 2.32 1.13
N VAL A 165 9.15 1.08 0.75
CA VAL A 165 10.09 -0.03 0.66
C VAL A 165 10.14 -0.48 -0.78
N VAL A 166 11.34 -0.64 -1.32
CA VAL A 166 11.54 -1.16 -2.68
C VAL A 166 12.17 -2.55 -2.64
N SER A 167 11.60 -3.46 -3.43
CA SER A 167 12.18 -4.77 -3.72
C SER A 167 12.56 -4.86 -5.20
N GLN A 168 13.54 -5.71 -5.49
CA GLN A 168 13.98 -6.06 -6.84
C GLN A 168 13.78 -7.56 -7.06
N GLU A 169 13.24 -7.92 -8.22
CA GLU A 169 13.26 -9.30 -8.70
C GLU A 169 14.64 -9.63 -9.29
N VAL A 170 15.28 -10.67 -8.75
CA VAL A 170 16.53 -11.22 -9.28
C VAL A 170 16.26 -12.58 -9.89
N ALA A 171 16.71 -12.75 -11.14
CA ALA A 171 16.76 -14.06 -11.78
C ALA A 171 17.89 -14.88 -11.14
N LYS A 172 17.61 -16.16 -10.90
CA LYS A 172 18.56 -17.11 -10.31
C LYS A 172 19.56 -17.66 -11.34
#